data_AF-A0A7S2XA22-F1
#
_entry.id   AF-A0A7S2XA22-F1
#
_cell.length_a   1.000
_cell.length_b   1.000
_cell.length_c   1.000
_cell.angle_alpha   90.00
_cell.angle_beta   90.00
_cell.angle_gamma   90.00
#
_symmetry.space_group_name_H-M   'P 1'
#
loop_
_entity.id
_entity.type
_entity.pdbx_description
1 polymer ?
#
loop_
_entity_poly.entity_id
_entity_poly.type
_entity_poly.pdbx_seq_one_letter_code
_entity_poly.pdbx_strand_id
1 'polypeptide(L)'
;DTDKPFGSTGSFFAIQELTGSYEANPPFVPELMLHMAEKMCALLETARGPLSFTVFVPSWARLPFYQHLKKASKCRAHCTIPASEHAFCDGAQHEKLHRYRPSSFDSSVFILQNDAGAARWAVTPEILGELKEAMRNPEGTLDLKAYEKSNHSHKKQ
;
A
#
# COMPACT_ATOMS: atom_id res chain seq x y z
N ASP A 1 -21.85 6.15 3.71
CA ASP A 1 -23.25 5.73 3.49
C ASP A 1 -23.46 5.24 2.07
N THR A 2 -22.96 5.99 1.08
CA THR A 2 -23.00 5.66 -0.36
C THR A 2 -22.28 4.36 -0.75
N ASP A 3 -21.18 4.02 -0.07
CA ASP A 3 -20.29 2.93 -0.52
C ASP A 3 -20.68 1.57 0.06
N LYS A 4 -21.49 1.56 1.13
CA LYS A 4 -21.89 0.34 1.85
C LYS A 4 -22.67 -0.64 0.95
N PRO A 5 -23.61 -0.20 0.10
CA PRO A 5 -24.27 -1.08 -0.87
C PRO A 5 -23.30 -1.75 -1.86
N PHE A 6 -22.10 -1.20 -2.05
CA PHE A 6 -21.07 -1.71 -2.97
C PHE A 6 -19.95 -2.47 -2.26
N GLY A 7 -20.18 -2.88 -1.00
CA GLY A 7 -19.27 -3.75 -0.26
C GLY A 7 -18.28 -3.02 0.66
N SER A 8 -18.33 -1.68 0.76
CA SER A 8 -17.54 -0.97 1.75
C SER A 8 -17.94 -1.35 3.18
N THR A 9 -16.95 -1.65 4.01
CA THR A 9 -17.13 -1.91 5.45
C THR A 9 -17.03 -0.63 6.30
N GLY A 10 -16.88 0.53 5.65
CA GLY A 10 -16.74 1.84 6.30
C GLY A 10 -15.28 2.24 6.53
N SER A 11 -15.08 3.23 7.40
CA SER A 11 -13.74 3.78 7.67
C SER A 11 -12.88 2.77 8.43
N PHE A 12 -11.65 2.55 7.95
CA PHE A 12 -10.63 1.78 8.66
C PHE A 12 -10.49 2.24 10.11
N PHE A 13 -10.50 3.55 10.37
CA PHE A 13 -10.31 4.12 11.71
C PHE A 13 -11.41 3.78 12.71
N ALA A 14 -12.60 3.40 12.23
CA ALA A 14 -13.72 2.97 13.09
C ALA A 14 -13.60 1.51 13.55
N ILE A 15 -12.76 0.69 12.90
CA ILE A 15 -12.58 -0.73 13.21
C ILE A 15 -11.93 -0.89 14.58
N GLN A 16 -12.52 -1.70 15.46
CA GLN A 16 -12.00 -1.94 16.82
C GLN A 16 -11.22 -3.25 16.93
N GLU A 17 -11.62 -4.27 16.16
CA GLU A 17 -10.99 -5.59 16.17
C GLU A 17 -10.87 -6.13 14.75
N LEU A 18 -9.80 -6.88 14.50
CA LEU A 18 -9.53 -7.45 13.19
C LEU A 18 -8.78 -8.78 13.33
N THR A 19 -9.07 -9.72 12.43
CA THR A 19 -8.31 -10.95 12.20
C THR A 19 -8.33 -11.25 10.71
N GLY A 20 -7.21 -11.67 10.13
CA GLY A 20 -7.10 -11.85 8.69
C GLY A 20 -5.77 -11.32 8.13
N SER A 21 -5.65 -11.33 6.81
CA SER A 21 -4.53 -10.73 6.10
C SER A 21 -5.07 -9.66 5.16
N TYR A 22 -4.55 -8.44 5.30
CA TYR A 22 -5.07 -7.25 4.63
C TYR A 22 -3.97 -6.55 3.85
N GLU A 23 -4.37 -5.89 2.78
CA GLU A 23 -3.55 -4.93 2.07
C GLU A 23 -3.96 -3.51 2.49
N ALA A 24 -3.00 -2.59 2.52
CA ALA A 24 -3.26 -1.19 2.79
C ALA A 24 -2.37 -0.26 1.96
N ASN A 25 -3.02 0.46 1.05
CA ASN A 25 -2.46 1.56 0.28
C ASN A 25 -3.21 2.86 0.62
N PRO A 26 -2.85 3.55 1.72
CA PRO A 26 -3.56 4.75 2.17
C PRO A 26 -3.37 5.92 1.19
N PRO A 27 -4.25 6.94 1.23
CA PRO A 27 -3.94 8.22 0.63
C PRO A 27 -2.59 8.75 1.13
N PHE A 28 -1.76 9.31 0.23
CA PHE A 28 -0.40 9.76 0.52
C PHE A 28 -0.36 11.11 1.25
N VAL A 29 -1.09 11.18 2.38
CA VAL A 29 -1.13 12.30 3.32
C VAL A 29 -0.34 11.87 4.56
N PRO A 30 0.81 12.48 4.88
CA PRO A 30 1.71 12.01 5.94
C PRO A 30 1.04 11.76 7.30
N GLU A 31 0.15 12.66 7.72
CA GLU A 31 -0.57 12.59 8.99
C GLU A 31 -1.54 11.40 9.01
N LEU A 32 -2.21 11.14 7.88
CA LEU A 32 -3.12 10.01 7.73
C LEU A 32 -2.36 8.68 7.74
N MET A 33 -1.21 8.61 7.07
CA MET A 33 -0.35 7.42 7.04
C MET A 33 0.21 7.12 8.43
N LEU A 34 0.58 8.15 9.21
CA LEU A 34 1.02 7.97 10.59
C LEU A 34 -0.13 7.42 11.45
N HIS A 35 -1.31 8.03 11.38
CA HIS A 35 -2.47 7.59 12.14
C HIS A 35 -2.89 6.15 11.79
N MET A 36 -2.78 5.78 10.50
CA MET A 36 -3.00 4.41 10.05
C MET A 36 -1.96 3.46 10.65
N ALA A 37 -0.66 3.81 10.62
CA ALA A 37 0.41 2.98 11.16
C ALA A 37 0.23 2.73 12.67
N GLU A 38 -0.05 3.78 13.44
CA GLU A 38 -0.33 3.68 14.88
C GLU A 38 -1.52 2.76 15.17
N LYS A 39 -2.61 2.91 14.41
CA LYS A 39 -3.79 2.06 14.55
C LYS A 39 -3.50 0.60 14.19
N MET A 40 -2.75 0.34 13.12
CA MET A 40 -2.35 -1.04 12.75
C MET A 40 -1.52 -1.68 13.86
N CYS A 41 -0.55 -0.95 14.42
CA CYS A 41 0.24 -1.45 15.55
C CYS A 41 -0.66 -1.77 16.75
N ALA A 42 -1.59 -0.89 17.12
CA ALA A 42 -2.54 -1.14 18.20
C ALA A 42 -3.39 -2.41 17.94
N LEU A 43 -3.94 -2.55 16.73
CA LEU A 43 -4.72 -3.73 16.34
C LEU A 43 -3.90 -5.03 16.40
N LEU A 44 -2.63 -5.00 16.01
CA LEU A 44 -1.74 -6.17 16.05
C LEU A 44 -1.42 -6.61 17.48
N GLU A 45 -1.37 -5.69 18.44
CA GLU A 45 -1.17 -6.02 19.85
C GLU A 45 -2.42 -6.63 20.50
N THR A 46 -3.61 -6.19 20.12
CA THR A 46 -4.88 -6.64 20.75
C THR A 46 -5.59 -7.74 19.98
N ALA A 47 -5.14 -8.11 18.79
CA ALA A 47 -5.80 -9.11 17.95
C ALA A 47 -5.86 -10.49 18.64
N ARG A 48 -7.08 -11.05 18.69
CA ARG A 48 -7.35 -12.38 19.28
C ARG A 48 -7.05 -13.56 18.33
N GLY A 49 -6.59 -13.27 17.12
CA GLY A 49 -6.29 -14.25 16.09
C GLY A 49 -5.16 -13.77 15.17
N PRO A 50 -4.81 -14.58 14.15
CA PRO A 50 -3.76 -14.21 13.21
C PRO A 50 -4.14 -12.94 12.45
N LEU A 51 -3.28 -11.93 12.52
CA LEU A 51 -3.47 -10.64 11.86
C LEU A 51 -2.21 -10.23 11.10
N SER A 52 -2.39 -9.80 9.85
CA SER A 52 -1.35 -9.37 8.93
C SER A 52 -1.80 -8.15 8.13
N PHE A 53 -0.90 -7.18 7.94
CA PHE A 53 -1.05 -6.05 7.04
C PHE A 53 0.16 -5.98 6.09
N THR A 54 -0.10 -5.96 4.79
CA THR A 54 0.86 -5.60 3.75
C THR A 54 0.62 -4.14 3.37
N VAL A 55 1.53 -3.26 3.78
CA VAL A 55 1.35 -1.80 3.72
C VAL A 55 2.21 -1.21 2.62
N PHE A 56 1.58 -0.57 1.63
CA PHE A 56 2.24 0.12 0.52
C PHE A 56 2.23 1.62 0.77
N VAL A 57 3.41 2.24 0.89
CA VAL A 57 3.55 3.68 1.13
C VAL A 57 4.74 4.23 0.34
N PRO A 58 4.77 5.52 0.01
CA PRO A 58 5.96 6.11 -0.60
C PRO A 58 7.17 6.00 0.34
N SER A 59 8.36 5.78 -0.21
CA SER A 59 9.61 5.60 0.54
C SER A 59 10.16 6.92 1.12
N TRP A 60 9.31 7.71 1.76
CA TRP A 60 9.67 8.98 2.39
C TRP A 60 10.32 8.75 3.76
N ALA A 61 11.56 8.24 3.75
CA ALA A 61 12.25 7.74 4.93
C ALA A 61 12.41 8.76 6.08
N ARG A 62 12.35 10.06 5.79
CA ARG A 62 12.50 11.12 6.81
C ARG A 62 11.19 11.44 7.54
N LEU A 63 10.05 10.93 7.09
CA LEU A 63 8.75 11.25 7.67
C LEU A 63 8.35 10.28 8.79
N PRO A 64 7.57 10.75 9.79
CA PRO A 64 7.25 9.96 10.98
C PRO A 64 6.59 8.62 10.69
N PHE A 65 5.62 8.56 9.76
CA PHE A 65 4.91 7.31 9.43
C PHE A 65 5.87 6.21 8.98
N TYR A 66 6.88 6.57 8.18
CA TYR A 66 7.86 5.62 7.65
C TYR A 66 8.69 5.03 8.78
N GLN A 67 9.17 5.90 9.68
CA GLN A 67 9.96 5.50 10.83
C GLN A 67 9.14 4.65 11.81
N HIS A 68 7.86 4.98 11.99
CA HIS A 68 6.93 4.22 12.81
C HIS A 68 6.77 2.79 12.27
N LEU A 69 6.46 2.65 10.97
CA LEU A 69 6.35 1.35 10.31
C LEU A 69 7.66 0.55 10.37
N LYS A 70 8.79 1.18 10.03
CA LYS A 70 10.10 0.51 9.97
C LYS A 70 10.59 0.02 11.33
N LYS A 71 10.25 0.72 12.41
CA LYS A 71 10.68 0.40 13.79
C LYS A 71 9.64 -0.38 14.58
N ALA A 72 8.45 -0.63 14.03
CA ALA A 72 7.42 -1.39 14.71
C ALA A 72 7.93 -2.80 15.07
N SER A 73 7.72 -3.22 16.32
CA SER A 73 8.08 -4.56 16.81
C SER A 73 7.44 -5.69 16.00
N LYS A 74 6.27 -5.41 15.41
CA LYS A 74 5.50 -6.33 14.55
C LYS A 74 5.86 -6.23 13.07
N CYS A 75 6.82 -5.40 12.66
CA CYS A 75 7.33 -5.37 11.29
C CYS A 75 8.20 -6.61 11.02
N ARG A 76 7.72 -7.53 10.19
CA ARG A 76 8.39 -8.81 9.87
C ARG A 76 9.30 -8.72 8.66
N ALA A 77 8.92 -7.89 7.70
CA ALA A 77 9.70 -7.67 6.50
C ALA A 77 9.47 -6.26 5.96
N HIS A 78 10.45 -5.79 5.18
CA HIS A 78 10.36 -4.56 4.42
C HIS A 78 11.12 -4.74 3.11
N CYS A 79 10.52 -4.26 2.02
CA CYS A 79 11.22 -4.10 0.77
C CYS A 79 10.89 -2.75 0.12
N THR A 80 11.76 -2.31 -0.80
CA THR A 80 11.56 -1.12 -1.61
C THR A 80 11.44 -1.52 -3.08
N ILE A 81 10.53 -0.87 -3.79
CA ILE A 81 10.27 -1.03 -5.21
C ILE A 81 10.59 0.31 -5.87
N PRO A 82 11.61 0.37 -6.76
CA PRO A 82 11.99 1.62 -7.40
C PRO A 82 10.85 2.23 -8.21
N ALA A 83 10.72 3.56 -8.20
CA ALA A 83 9.69 4.29 -8.97
C ALA A 83 9.66 3.88 -10.44
N SER A 84 10.85 3.71 -11.03
CA SER A 84 11.05 3.33 -12.43
C SER A 84 10.59 1.91 -12.77
N GLU A 85 10.30 1.07 -11.77
CA GLU A 85 9.95 -0.33 -11.96
C GLU A 85 8.45 -0.60 -11.75
N HIS A 86 7.65 0.36 -11.27
CA HIS A 86 6.24 0.12 -10.98
C HIS A 86 5.32 1.28 -11.33
N ALA A 87 4.04 0.96 -11.50
CA ALA A 87 2.96 1.89 -11.76
C ALA A 87 1.76 1.52 -10.90
N PHE A 88 0.91 2.51 -10.60
CA PHE A 88 -0.36 2.29 -9.91
C PHE A 88 -1.51 2.33 -10.90
N CYS A 89 -2.62 1.69 -10.58
CA CYS A 89 -3.85 1.97 -11.31
C CYS A 89 -4.25 3.44 -11.13
N ASP A 90 -4.69 4.11 -12.20
CA ASP A 90 -5.07 5.52 -12.13
C ASP A 90 -6.34 5.69 -11.27
N GLY A 91 -6.36 6.71 -10.41
CA GLY A 91 -7.51 6.97 -9.53
C GLY A 91 -8.81 7.27 -10.29
N ALA A 92 -8.72 7.75 -11.53
CA ALA A 92 -9.83 7.96 -12.45
C ALA A 92 -10.02 6.79 -13.44
N GLN A 93 -9.57 5.58 -13.10
CA GLN A 93 -9.73 4.37 -13.93
C GLN A 93 -11.19 4.05 -14.33
N HIS A 94 -12.17 4.57 -13.58
CA HIS A 94 -13.58 4.42 -13.89
C HIS A 94 -14.03 5.28 -15.09
N GLU A 95 -13.22 6.28 -15.48
CA GLU A 95 -13.46 7.18 -16.61
C GLU A 95 -12.41 7.04 -17.72
N LYS A 96 -11.26 6.42 -17.44
CA LYS A 96 -10.09 6.37 -18.34
C LYS A 96 -9.89 5.00 -18.99
N LEU A 97 -9.48 5.03 -20.27
CA LEU A 97 -9.03 3.84 -21.01
C LEU A 97 -7.63 3.38 -20.57
N HIS A 98 -6.70 4.32 -20.34
CA HIS A 98 -5.38 4.02 -19.80
C HIS A 98 -5.47 3.71 -18.32
N ARG A 99 -5.07 2.50 -17.95
CA ARG A 99 -5.29 1.94 -16.61
C ARG A 99 -4.21 2.29 -15.61
N TYR A 100 -2.97 2.46 -16.05
CA TYR A 100 -1.84 2.65 -15.14
C TYR A 100 -1.29 4.08 -15.21
N ARG A 101 -0.70 4.51 -14.10
CA ARG A 101 0.02 5.77 -13.92
C ARG A 101 1.40 5.44 -13.33
N PRO A 102 2.50 5.89 -13.95
CA PRO A 102 3.84 5.66 -13.43
C PRO A 102 3.99 6.19 -12.00
N SER A 103 4.79 5.53 -11.17
CA SER A 103 5.01 6.03 -9.81
C SER A 103 5.90 7.27 -9.80
N SER A 104 5.59 8.24 -8.93
CA SER A 104 6.43 9.43 -8.72
C SER A 104 7.56 9.22 -7.72
N PHE A 105 7.48 8.14 -6.94
CA PHE A 105 8.42 7.84 -5.87
C PHE A 105 8.64 6.33 -5.76
N ASP A 106 9.76 5.95 -5.17
CA ASP A 106 9.93 4.58 -4.71
C ASP A 106 8.81 4.23 -3.73
N SER A 107 8.33 3.00 -3.79
CA SER A 107 7.34 2.48 -2.85
C SER A 107 8.02 1.55 -1.86
N SER A 108 7.79 1.77 -0.57
CA SER A 108 8.15 0.84 0.47
C SER A 108 6.96 -0.05 0.81
N VAL A 109 7.20 -1.35 0.83
CA VAL A 109 6.22 -2.35 1.27
C VAL A 109 6.65 -2.88 2.62
N PHE A 110 5.83 -2.67 3.64
CA PHE A 110 6.04 -3.17 5.00
C PHE A 110 5.08 -4.32 5.27
N ILE A 111 5.58 -5.42 5.82
CA ILE A 111 4.74 -6.53 6.27
C ILE A 111 4.66 -6.50 7.80
N LEU A 112 3.51 -6.13 8.34
CA LEU A 112 3.25 -6.05 9.77
C LEU A 112 2.39 -7.23 10.22
N GLN A 113 2.86 -8.03 11.17
CA GLN A 113 2.14 -9.23 11.61
C GLN A 113 2.30 -9.47 13.11
N ASN A 114 1.21 -9.86 13.78
CA ASN A 114 1.32 -10.44 15.11
C ASN A 114 1.92 -11.86 15.00
N ASP A 115 2.27 -12.49 16.12
CA ASP A 115 3.00 -13.76 16.08
C ASP A 115 2.18 -14.88 15.43
N ALA A 116 0.87 -14.92 15.69
CA ALA A 116 -0.05 -15.84 15.03
C ALA A 116 -0.16 -15.58 13.52
N GLY A 117 -0.17 -14.30 13.11
CA GLY A 117 -0.18 -13.88 11.71
C GLY A 117 1.10 -14.29 10.99
N ALA A 118 2.26 -14.12 11.64
CA ALA A 118 3.55 -14.54 11.10
C ALA A 118 3.68 -16.06 10.98
N ALA A 119 3.09 -16.81 11.92
CA ALA A 119 3.02 -18.27 11.81
C ALA A 119 2.11 -18.73 10.65
N ARG A 120 1.01 -18.01 10.39
CA ARG A 120 0.02 -18.37 9.35
C ARG A 120 0.43 -17.92 7.94
N TRP A 121 1.03 -16.74 7.83
CA TRP A 121 1.44 -16.10 6.57
C TRP A 121 2.91 -15.73 6.66
N ALA A 122 3.75 -16.74 6.84
CA ALA A 122 5.20 -16.56 6.96
C ALA A 122 5.75 -15.80 5.75
N VAL A 123 6.51 -14.75 6.03
CA VAL A 123 7.13 -13.93 4.99
C VAL A 123 8.55 -14.44 4.76
N THR A 124 8.75 -15.16 3.66
CA THR A 124 10.06 -15.65 3.26
C THR A 124 10.72 -14.72 2.23
N PRO A 125 12.04 -14.79 2.04
CA PRO A 125 12.71 -14.05 0.97
C PRO A 125 12.14 -14.33 -0.42
N GLU A 126 11.67 -15.55 -0.67
CA GLU A 126 11.06 -15.97 -1.94
C GLU A 126 9.74 -15.22 -2.17
N ILE A 127 8.85 -15.18 -1.17
CA ILE A 127 7.58 -14.42 -1.26
C ILE A 127 7.85 -12.93 -1.47
N LEU A 128 8.86 -12.35 -0.81
CA LEU A 128 9.24 -10.96 -1.05
C LEU A 128 9.79 -10.73 -2.47
N GLY A 129 10.50 -11.72 -3.02
CA GLY A 129 10.95 -11.71 -4.41
C GLY A 129 9.78 -11.74 -5.38
N GLU A 130 8.84 -12.67 -5.20
CA GLU A 130 7.61 -12.78 -5.99
C GLU A 130 6.77 -11.50 -5.92
N LEU A 131 6.65 -10.89 -4.73
CA LEU A 131 5.95 -9.63 -4.55
C LEU A 131 6.58 -8.49 -5.34
N LYS A 132 7.92 -8.35 -5.29
CA LYS A 132 8.64 -7.34 -6.08
C LYS A 132 8.44 -7.55 -7.57
N GLU A 133 8.49 -8.80 -8.02
CA GLU A 133 8.32 -9.13 -9.43
C GLU A 133 6.89 -8.88 -9.90
N ALA A 134 5.88 -9.23 -9.11
CA ALA A 134 4.47 -8.97 -9.41
C ALA A 134 4.14 -7.48 -9.48
N MET A 135 4.91 -6.64 -8.77
CA MET A 135 4.78 -5.19 -8.81
C MET A 135 5.50 -4.55 -10.01
N ARG A 136 6.35 -5.29 -10.73
CA ARG A 136 6.99 -4.75 -11.92
C ARG A 136 5.93 -4.41 -12.96
N ASN A 137 5.98 -3.18 -13.45
CA ASN A 137 5.12 -2.74 -14.53
C ASN A 137 5.96 -1.98 -15.56
N PRO A 138 5.97 -2.38 -16.85
CA PRO A 138 6.68 -1.67 -17.91
C PRO A 138 6.32 -0.18 -18.00
N GLU A 139 5.07 0.18 -17.68
CA GLU A 139 4.62 1.58 -17.64
C GLU A 139 5.29 2.39 -16.52
N GLY A 140 5.87 1.75 -15.50
CA GLY A 140 6.65 2.41 -14.45
C GLY A 140 7.91 3.13 -14.98
N THR A 141 8.37 2.77 -16.17
CA THR A 141 9.52 3.42 -16.83
C THR A 141 9.15 4.72 -17.55
N LEU A 142 7.86 5.02 -17.70
CA LEU A 142 7.41 6.20 -18.44
C LEU A 142 7.63 7.49 -17.63
N ASP A 143 8.16 8.53 -18.28
CA ASP A 143 8.21 9.88 -17.72
C ASP A 143 6.79 10.35 -17.42
N LEU A 144 6.51 10.71 -16.16
CA LEU A 144 5.23 11.27 -15.72
C LEU A 144 4.76 12.43 -16.59
N LYS A 145 5.68 13.28 -17.06
CA LYS A 145 5.34 14.38 -17.97
C LYS A 145 4.92 13.89 -19.34
N ALA A 146 5.52 12.81 -19.83
CA ALA A 146 5.11 12.17 -21.07
C ALA A 146 3.72 11.52 -20.93
N TYR A 147 3.48 10.84 -19.80
CA TYR A 147 2.17 10.26 -19.45
C TYR A 147 1.06 11.32 -19.36
N GLU A 148 1.33 12.46 -18.73
CA GLU A 148 0.35 13.53 -18.61
C GLU A 148 0.02 14.15 -19.98
N LYS A 149 1.02 14.35 -20.84
CA LYS A 149 0.83 14.85 -22.21
C LYS A 149 0.03 13.89 -23.10
N SER A 150 0.29 12.58 -23.02
CA SER A 150 -0.45 11.59 -23.81
C SER A 150 -1.93 11.52 -23.40
N ASN A 151 -2.23 11.62 -22.10
CA ASN A 151 -3.60 11.62 -21.60
C ASN A 151 -4.38 12.92 -21.82
N HIS A 152 -3.72 14.09 -21.84
CA HIS A 152 -4.40 15.35 -22.17
C HIS A 152 -4.80 15.44 -23.66
N SER A 153 -4.07 14.75 -24.54
CA SER A 153 -4.35 14.74 -25.97
C SER A 153 -5.64 13.97 -26.32
N HIS A 154 -6.03 13.01 -25.47
CA HIS A 154 -7.26 12.21 -25.66
C HIS A 154 -8.53 12.90 -25.14
N LYS A 155 -8.41 14.00 -24.38
CA LYS A 155 -9.57 14.81 -23.93
C LYS A 155 -10.04 15.83 -24.98
N LYS A 156 -9.44 15.86 -26.17
CA LYS A 156 -9.74 16.84 -27.25
C LYS A 156 -10.40 16.23 -28.51
N GLN A 157 -10.89 14.99 -28.44
CA GLN A 157 -11.72 14.40 -29.51
C GLN A 157 -13.13 14.13 -29.00
#